data_AF-B7S8H3-F1
#
_entry.id   AF-B7S8H3-F1
#
_cell.length_a   1.000
_cell.length_b   1.000
_cell.length_c   1.000
_cell.angle_alpha   90.00
_cell.angle_beta   90.00
_cell.angle_gamma   90.00
#
_symmetry.space_group_name_H-M   'P 1'
#
loop_
_entity.id
_entity.type
_entity.pdbx_description
1 polymer ?
#
loop_
_entity_poly.entity_id
_entity_poly.type
_entity_poly.pdbx_seq_one_letter_code
_entity_poly.pdbx_strand_id
1 'polypeptide(L)'
;MVNYFVYAKDFSASTYRDEYYYSNGLKTLAEFKKNVEEIKEELLNAGEPPTESRIVYLHWNDYCYEVDEEEIVRSYVELQSEWSNREPKSIIRFLKNEYIVDANDKIKLLYIITDGAISDESAEKCIELNEDMHYETVVFHAFNKETDKIDLSVAASFFKSRCIVYRNYELCDMTDISKEFEYDKINGDNFAAEKDQLISYIKYKFINKFKRGVVAGQETENLKNLRDRLAKELSLKTPKCPFFDSNLEPKKRRLAMLTFNPDRFAKLFLAVYEMKEDAENSVGTLIRYLIDYEKSYSFDALKFDTDDD
;
A
#
# COMPACT_ATOMS: atom_id res chain seq x y z
N MET A 1 -9.94 21.10 -18.37
CA MET A 1 -8.89 20.31 -17.69
C MET A 1 -8.44 21.09 -16.49
N VAL A 2 -8.92 20.66 -15.33
CA VAL A 2 -8.55 21.20 -14.04
C VAL A 2 -7.84 20.10 -13.25
N ASN A 3 -6.75 20.47 -12.57
CA ASN A 3 -6.10 19.64 -11.58
C ASN A 3 -6.73 19.89 -10.21
N TYR A 4 -7.41 18.89 -9.68
CA TYR A 4 -8.05 18.93 -8.38
C TYR A 4 -7.15 18.36 -7.29
N PHE A 5 -7.07 19.08 -6.19
CA PHE A 5 -6.44 18.67 -4.95
C PHE A 5 -7.51 18.65 -3.85
N VAL A 6 -7.86 17.47 -3.37
CA VAL A 6 -9.04 17.26 -2.53
C VAL A 6 -8.61 16.92 -1.10
N TYR A 7 -9.16 17.63 -0.13
CA TYR A 7 -9.02 17.34 1.30
C TYR A 7 -10.38 16.98 1.88
N ALA A 8 -10.61 15.69 2.16
CA ALA A 8 -11.88 15.16 2.63
C ALA A 8 -11.82 14.78 4.12
N LYS A 9 -12.45 15.60 4.95
CA LYS A 9 -12.56 15.42 6.41
C LYS A 9 -13.84 14.67 6.77
N ASP A 10 -13.69 13.61 7.54
CA ASP A 10 -14.81 12.91 8.18
C ASP A 10 -15.55 13.87 9.12
N PHE A 11 -16.83 14.05 8.85
CA PHE A 11 -17.72 14.96 9.57
C PHE A 11 -18.91 14.20 10.15
N SER A 12 -18.75 12.91 10.40
CA SER A 12 -19.77 12.03 10.94
C SER A 12 -19.83 12.03 12.47
N ALA A 13 -20.88 11.40 13.00
CA ALA A 13 -21.19 11.40 14.43
C ALA A 13 -20.09 10.75 15.29
N SER A 14 -19.31 9.83 14.73
CA SER A 14 -18.30 9.10 15.47
C SER A 14 -17.10 9.96 15.84
N THR A 15 -16.85 11.02 15.08
CA THR A 15 -15.81 12.00 15.38
C THR A 15 -16.26 13.00 16.46
N TYR A 16 -17.51 12.96 16.92
CA TYR A 16 -18.07 13.98 17.83
C TYR A 16 -17.26 14.12 19.12
N ARG A 17 -16.70 15.32 19.33
CA ARG A 17 -15.86 15.67 20.49
C ARG A 17 -14.64 14.76 20.72
N ASP A 18 -14.18 14.02 19.71
CA ASP A 18 -12.94 13.26 19.83
C ASP A 18 -11.72 14.19 19.67
N GLU A 19 -11.24 14.73 20.79
CA GLU A 19 -10.06 15.59 20.83
C GLU A 19 -8.83 14.98 20.13
N TYR A 20 -8.68 13.65 20.14
CA TYR A 20 -7.54 13.00 19.51
C TYR A 20 -7.68 12.97 18.00
N TYR A 21 -8.87 12.68 17.48
CA TYR A 21 -9.17 12.83 16.06
C TYR A 21 -8.94 14.28 15.61
N TYR A 22 -9.50 15.27 16.29
CA TYR A 22 -9.43 16.66 15.80
C TYR A 22 -8.03 17.28 15.91
N SER A 23 -7.32 17.06 17.02
CA SER A 23 -5.97 17.63 17.20
C SER A 23 -4.95 17.04 16.23
N ASN A 24 -5.13 15.77 15.84
CA ASN A 24 -4.29 15.14 14.84
C ASN A 24 -4.78 15.45 13.42
N GLY A 25 -6.08 15.37 13.15
CA GLY A 25 -6.66 15.72 11.86
C GLY A 25 -6.29 17.13 11.40
N LEU A 26 -6.29 18.13 12.29
CA LEU A 26 -5.90 19.50 11.93
C LEU A 26 -4.47 19.61 11.39
N LYS A 27 -3.52 18.83 11.93
CA LYS A 27 -2.12 18.85 11.49
C LYS A 27 -1.99 18.34 10.04
N THR A 28 -2.85 17.40 9.61
CA THR A 28 -2.85 16.87 8.22
C THR A 28 -3.20 17.95 7.19
N LEU A 29 -3.90 19.02 7.57
CA LEU A 29 -4.21 20.12 6.66
C LEU A 29 -2.95 20.88 6.22
N ALA A 30 -1.99 21.05 7.14
CA ALA A 30 -0.71 21.67 6.82
C ALA A 30 0.13 20.77 5.90
N GLU A 31 0.13 19.46 6.14
CA GLU A 31 0.79 18.46 5.29
C GLU A 31 0.17 18.42 3.89
N PHE A 32 -1.16 18.43 3.80
CA PHE A 32 -1.88 18.50 2.53
C PHE A 32 -1.43 19.70 1.70
N LYS A 33 -1.45 20.90 2.28
CA LYS A 33 -1.01 22.12 1.59
C LYS A 33 0.43 22.05 1.11
N LYS A 34 1.33 21.52 1.94
CA LYS A 34 2.73 21.31 1.56
C LYS A 34 2.82 20.40 0.33
N ASN A 35 2.11 19.27 0.36
CA ASN A 35 2.11 18.31 -0.74
C ASN A 35 1.48 18.88 -2.02
N VAL A 36 0.47 19.75 -1.90
CA VAL A 36 -0.11 20.46 -3.06
C VAL A 36 0.94 21.34 -3.74
N GLU A 37 1.71 22.12 -2.98
CA GLU A 37 2.75 22.99 -3.54
C GLU A 37 3.89 22.17 -4.15
N GLU A 38 4.33 21.10 -3.48
CA GLU A 38 5.33 20.17 -4.02
C GLU A 38 4.90 19.58 -5.38
N ILE A 39 3.65 19.11 -5.50
CA ILE A 39 3.12 18.57 -6.76
C ILE A 39 3.05 19.67 -7.84
N LYS A 40 2.63 20.89 -7.49
CA LYS A 40 2.62 22.01 -8.46
C LYS A 40 4.02 22.33 -8.97
N GLU A 41 5.02 22.33 -8.10
CA GLU A 41 6.42 22.52 -8.48
C GLU A 41 6.92 21.40 -9.39
N GLU A 42 6.59 20.14 -9.09
CA GLU A 42 6.92 18.99 -9.94
C GLU A 42 6.32 19.12 -11.35
N LEU A 43 5.04 19.53 -11.46
CA LEU A 43 4.37 19.74 -12.75
C LEU A 43 5.02 20.86 -13.57
N LEU A 44 5.41 21.96 -12.92
CA LEU A 44 6.14 23.04 -13.56
C LEU A 44 7.51 22.57 -14.06
N ASN A 45 8.24 21.81 -13.26
CA ASN A 45 9.56 21.27 -13.60
C ASN A 45 9.50 20.23 -14.73
N ALA A 46 8.41 19.46 -14.82
CA ALA A 46 8.17 18.51 -15.90
C ALA A 46 7.83 19.17 -17.24
N GLY A 47 7.65 20.50 -17.27
CA GLY A 47 7.28 21.25 -18.47
C GLY A 47 5.84 20.99 -18.91
N GLU A 48 4.97 20.55 -18.00
CA GLU A 48 3.55 20.40 -18.31
C GLU A 48 2.92 21.78 -18.63
N PRO A 49 1.97 21.84 -19.57
CA PRO A 49 1.29 23.09 -19.89
C PRO A 49 0.60 23.67 -18.65
N PRO A 50 0.56 25.01 -18.50
CA PRO A 50 -0.13 25.66 -17.39
C PRO A 50 -1.58 25.18 -17.35
N THR A 51 -1.90 24.38 -16.33
CA THR A 51 -3.22 23.79 -16.14
C THR A 51 -3.84 24.43 -14.92
N GLU A 52 -5.11 24.82 -15.04
CA GLU A 52 -5.87 25.35 -13.91
C GLU A 52 -5.84 24.35 -12.74
N SER A 53 -5.63 24.86 -11.54
CA SER A 53 -5.52 24.05 -10.32
C SER A 53 -6.50 24.55 -9.29
N ARG A 54 -7.27 23.64 -8.69
CA ARG A 54 -8.27 23.96 -7.66
C ARG A 54 -8.07 23.07 -6.43
N ILE A 55 -8.04 23.71 -5.27
CA ILE A 55 -8.13 23.02 -3.99
C ILE A 55 -9.61 22.90 -3.63
N VAL A 56 -10.02 21.71 -3.21
CA VAL A 56 -11.39 21.40 -2.79
C VAL A 56 -11.34 20.86 -1.37
N TYR A 57 -12.10 21.49 -0.48
CA TYR A 57 -12.25 21.03 0.89
C TYR A 57 -13.63 20.41 1.07
N LEU A 58 -13.67 19.18 1.58
CA LEU A 58 -14.91 18.42 1.73
C LEU A 58 -15.13 18.06 3.19
N HIS A 59 -16.37 18.19 3.63
CA HIS A 59 -16.91 17.40 4.73
C HIS A 59 -17.60 16.18 4.14
N TRP A 60 -17.39 15.01 4.73
CA TRP A 60 -18.07 13.78 4.32
C TRP A 60 -18.60 12.98 5.49
N ASN A 61 -19.78 12.42 5.28
CA ASN A 61 -20.50 11.49 6.15
C ASN A 61 -21.45 10.66 5.26
N ASP A 62 -22.76 10.63 5.53
CA ASP A 62 -23.77 10.03 4.65
C ASP A 62 -24.03 10.86 3.40
N TYR A 63 -23.67 12.15 3.44
CA TYR A 63 -23.57 13.06 2.32
C TYR A 63 -22.15 13.65 2.26
N CYS A 64 -21.80 14.25 1.13
CA CYS A 64 -20.54 14.94 0.97
C CYS A 64 -20.81 16.28 0.31
N TYR A 65 -20.17 17.33 0.81
CA TYR A 65 -20.35 18.69 0.31
C TYR A 65 -19.05 19.49 0.46
N GLU A 66 -18.89 20.47 -0.42
CA GLU A 66 -17.76 21.40 -0.41
C GLU A 66 -17.96 22.46 0.68
N VAL A 67 -16.88 22.78 1.37
CA VAL A 67 -16.78 23.87 2.33
C VAL A 67 -15.56 24.72 2.00
N ASP A 68 -15.44 25.90 2.61
CA ASP A 68 -14.20 26.66 2.55
C ASP A 68 -13.17 26.16 3.57
N GLU A 69 -11.95 26.67 3.47
CA GLU A 69 -10.87 26.29 4.38
C GLU A 69 -11.14 26.75 5.82
N GLU A 70 -11.74 27.93 5.99
CA GLU A 70 -12.05 28.49 7.30
C GLU A 70 -13.01 27.57 8.06
N GLU A 71 -13.98 26.99 7.36
CA GLU A 71 -14.91 26.00 7.86
C GLU A 71 -14.21 24.70 8.27
N ILE A 72 -13.26 24.19 7.46
CA ILE A 72 -12.46 23.02 7.84
C ILE A 72 -11.72 23.29 9.14
N VAL A 73 -11.00 24.41 9.22
CA VAL A 73 -10.20 24.78 10.39
C VAL A 73 -11.11 24.96 11.61
N ARG A 74 -12.21 25.72 11.47
CA ARG A 74 -13.17 25.94 12.54
C ARG A 74 -13.74 24.62 13.04
N SER A 75 -14.12 23.73 12.13
CA SER A 75 -14.67 22.43 12.49
C SER A 75 -13.68 21.55 13.26
N TYR A 76 -12.37 21.69 13.02
CA TYR A 76 -11.33 21.04 13.83
C TYR A 76 -11.17 21.69 15.20
N VAL A 77 -11.08 23.03 15.26
CA VAL A 77 -10.84 23.77 16.50
C VAL A 77 -12.01 23.65 17.48
N GLU A 78 -13.24 23.67 16.95
CA GLU A 78 -14.46 23.61 17.74
C GLU A 78 -15.00 22.18 17.93
N LEU A 79 -14.27 21.17 17.44
CA LEU A 79 -14.63 19.75 17.56
C LEU A 79 -16.03 19.44 16.96
N GLN A 80 -16.35 20.07 15.83
CA GLN A 80 -17.65 19.96 15.16
C GLN A 80 -17.75 18.72 14.27
N SER A 81 -18.94 18.14 14.27
CA SER A 81 -19.38 17.01 13.43
C SER A 81 -20.90 17.05 13.26
N GLU A 82 -21.42 16.26 12.32
CA GLU A 82 -22.85 16.03 12.13
C GLU A 82 -23.29 14.69 12.73
N TRP A 83 -24.55 14.60 13.13
CA TRP A 83 -25.17 13.36 13.63
C TRP A 83 -25.55 12.40 12.50
N SER A 84 -24.59 12.13 11.63
CA SER A 84 -24.74 11.35 10.40
C SER A 84 -23.83 10.13 10.38
N ASN A 85 -24.17 9.15 9.53
CA ASN A 85 -23.40 7.91 9.37
C ASN A 85 -22.09 8.14 8.59
N ARG A 86 -21.11 7.25 8.78
CA ARG A 86 -19.87 7.22 7.99
C ARG A 86 -20.07 6.43 6.70
N GLU A 87 -20.26 7.13 5.58
CA GLU A 87 -20.45 6.50 4.28
C GLU A 87 -19.42 7.06 3.28
N PRO A 88 -18.18 6.53 3.25
CA PRO A 88 -17.10 7.03 2.37
C PRO A 88 -17.47 7.06 0.88
N LYS A 89 -18.48 6.29 0.45
CA LYS A 89 -19.04 6.35 -0.90
C LYS A 89 -19.59 7.72 -1.29
N SER A 90 -19.96 8.55 -0.31
CA SER A 90 -20.43 9.92 -0.54
C SER A 90 -19.35 10.78 -1.19
N ILE A 91 -18.08 10.58 -0.81
CA ILE A 91 -16.91 11.22 -1.45
C ILE A 91 -16.89 10.89 -2.94
N ILE A 92 -16.95 9.60 -3.28
CA ILE A 92 -16.88 9.13 -4.68
C ILE A 92 -18.02 9.74 -5.51
N ARG A 93 -19.25 9.70 -4.99
CA ARG A 93 -20.42 10.27 -5.66
C ARG A 93 -20.29 11.76 -5.89
N PHE A 94 -19.84 12.51 -4.88
CA PHE A 94 -19.63 13.95 -4.99
C PHE A 94 -18.59 14.28 -6.05
N LEU A 95 -17.43 13.61 -6.01
CA LEU A 95 -16.36 13.82 -6.97
C LEU A 95 -16.80 13.50 -8.41
N LYS A 96 -17.54 12.40 -8.63
CA LYS A 96 -18.10 12.05 -9.95
C LYS A 96 -19.07 13.10 -10.47
N ASN A 97 -19.92 13.65 -9.62
CA ASN A 97 -20.98 14.56 -10.04
C ASN A 97 -20.45 15.98 -10.30
N GLU A 98 -19.50 16.46 -9.48
CA GLU A 98 -19.12 17.87 -9.46
C GLU A 98 -17.78 18.18 -10.12
N TYR A 99 -16.83 17.23 -10.16
CA TYR A 99 -15.44 17.52 -10.59
C TYR A 99 -14.85 16.58 -11.64
N ILE A 100 -15.46 15.43 -11.88
CA ILE A 100 -15.09 14.54 -13.00
C ILE A 100 -16.17 14.68 -14.07
N VAL A 101 -16.36 15.91 -14.53
CA VAL A 101 -17.37 16.27 -15.53
C VAL A 101 -16.77 16.20 -16.94
N ASP A 102 -15.53 16.67 -17.11
CA ASP A 102 -14.78 16.51 -18.36
C ASP A 102 -13.82 15.31 -18.31
N ALA A 103 -13.67 14.62 -19.44
CA ALA A 103 -12.76 13.47 -19.57
C ALA A 103 -11.28 13.78 -19.30
N ASN A 104 -10.90 15.06 -19.25
CA ASN A 104 -9.53 15.50 -19.02
C ASN A 104 -9.30 15.99 -17.59
N ASP A 105 -10.33 16.09 -16.76
CA ASP A 105 -10.17 16.53 -15.37
C ASP A 105 -9.45 15.46 -14.55
N LYS A 106 -8.56 15.89 -13.66
CA LYS A 106 -7.67 15.00 -12.92
C LYS A 106 -7.70 15.28 -11.44
N ILE A 107 -7.85 14.24 -10.64
CA ILE A 107 -7.63 14.32 -9.19
C ILE A 107 -6.16 13.96 -8.94
N LYS A 108 -5.34 15.00 -8.77
CA LYS A 108 -3.89 14.88 -8.54
C LYS A 108 -3.60 14.34 -7.13
N LEU A 109 -4.38 14.79 -6.15
CA LEU A 109 -4.21 14.43 -4.75
C LEU A 109 -5.59 14.29 -4.07
N LEU A 110 -5.80 13.19 -3.36
CA LEU A 110 -6.97 12.97 -2.51
C LEU A 110 -6.52 12.60 -1.10
N TYR A 111 -6.78 13.49 -0.14
CA TYR A 111 -6.63 13.23 1.29
C TYR A 111 -7.97 12.77 1.86
N ILE A 112 -7.98 11.62 2.54
CA ILE A 112 -9.15 11.13 3.28
C ILE A 112 -8.75 11.01 4.74
N ILE A 113 -9.42 11.79 5.59
CA ILE A 113 -9.16 11.85 7.04
C ILE A 113 -10.35 11.28 7.78
N THR A 114 -10.16 10.19 8.54
CA THR A 114 -11.23 9.48 9.27
C THR A 114 -10.77 9.06 10.66
N ASP A 115 -11.70 8.59 11.49
CA ASP A 115 -11.40 7.88 12.74
C ASP A 115 -11.18 6.36 12.52
N GLY A 116 -11.34 5.90 11.28
CA GLY A 116 -11.07 4.53 10.87
C GLY A 116 -12.16 3.52 11.22
N ALA A 117 -13.23 3.89 11.92
CA ALA A 117 -14.24 2.93 12.35
C ALA A 117 -15.33 2.72 11.28
N ILE A 118 -14.93 2.33 10.08
CA ILE A 118 -15.83 2.10 8.95
C ILE A 118 -16.24 0.63 8.89
N SER A 119 -17.47 0.34 8.42
CA SER A 119 -17.94 -1.03 8.26
C SER A 119 -17.47 -1.66 6.94
N ASP A 120 -17.27 -2.98 6.96
CA ASP A 120 -16.92 -3.77 5.77
C ASP A 120 -17.90 -3.53 4.61
N GLU A 121 -19.20 -3.47 4.89
CA GLU A 121 -20.24 -3.21 3.88
C GLU A 121 -20.07 -1.85 3.21
N SER A 122 -19.68 -0.82 3.97
CA SER A 122 -19.41 0.51 3.42
C SER A 122 -18.15 0.51 2.58
N ALA A 123 -17.12 -0.24 2.98
CA ALA A 123 -15.91 -0.44 2.19
C ALA A 123 -16.23 -1.14 0.85
N GLU A 124 -17.08 -2.17 0.85
CA GLU A 124 -17.43 -2.92 -0.37
C GLU A 124 -18.13 -2.03 -1.40
N LYS A 125 -19.11 -1.23 -0.94
CA LYS A 125 -19.83 -0.27 -1.78
C LYS A 125 -18.90 0.77 -2.41
N CYS A 126 -17.82 1.15 -1.73
CA CYS A 126 -16.84 2.08 -2.28
C CYS A 126 -16.09 1.46 -3.45
N ILE A 127 -15.72 0.18 -3.37
CA ILE A 127 -14.96 -0.48 -4.44
C ILE A 127 -15.73 -0.44 -5.76
N GLU A 128 -17.01 -0.82 -5.74
CA GLU A 128 -17.87 -0.82 -6.93
C GLU A 128 -18.04 0.59 -7.51
N LEU A 129 -18.35 1.56 -6.65
CA LEU A 129 -18.55 2.94 -7.11
C LEU A 129 -17.27 3.58 -7.63
N ASN A 130 -16.11 3.12 -7.18
CA ASN A 130 -14.82 3.70 -7.51
C ASN A 130 -14.17 3.09 -8.77
N GLU A 131 -14.82 2.17 -9.48
CA GLU A 131 -14.22 1.45 -10.61
C GLU A 131 -13.65 2.39 -11.68
N ASP A 132 -14.46 3.34 -12.16
CA ASP A 132 -14.12 4.32 -13.20
C ASP A 132 -13.42 5.60 -12.69
N MET A 133 -13.01 5.60 -11.42
CA MET A 133 -12.32 6.74 -10.84
C MET A 133 -10.81 6.64 -11.03
N HIS A 134 -10.19 7.76 -11.33
CA HIS A 134 -8.75 7.89 -11.41
C HIS A 134 -8.23 8.92 -10.39
N TYR A 135 -7.28 8.48 -9.59
CA TYR A 135 -6.55 9.30 -8.62
C TYR A 135 -5.07 9.09 -8.85
N GLU A 136 -4.29 10.17 -8.98
CA GLU A 136 -2.84 10.05 -9.13
C GLU A 136 -2.17 9.72 -7.79
N THR A 137 -2.60 10.38 -6.71
CA THR A 137 -2.15 10.11 -5.34
C THR A 137 -3.34 10.09 -4.37
N VAL A 138 -3.42 9.07 -3.54
CA VAL A 138 -4.36 8.96 -2.41
C VAL A 138 -3.57 8.86 -1.10
N VAL A 139 -3.89 9.74 -0.15
CA VAL A 139 -3.35 9.72 1.20
C VAL A 139 -4.48 9.50 2.18
N PHE A 140 -4.39 8.41 2.94
CA PHE A 140 -5.41 8.02 3.92
C PHE A 140 -4.85 8.18 5.33
N HIS A 141 -5.51 8.98 6.15
CA HIS A 141 -5.20 9.10 7.57
C HIS A 141 -6.37 8.58 8.40
N ALA A 142 -6.07 7.64 9.31
CA ALA A 142 -6.99 7.22 10.35
C ALA A 142 -6.47 7.58 11.74
N PHE A 143 -7.33 8.19 12.56
CA PHE A 143 -6.99 8.61 13.92
C PHE A 143 -7.97 8.05 14.95
N ASN A 144 -7.51 7.13 15.78
CA ASN A 144 -8.28 6.58 16.89
C ASN A 144 -7.35 6.19 18.05
N LYS A 145 -7.72 6.52 19.29
CA LYS A 145 -6.94 6.08 20.47
C LYS A 145 -6.94 4.56 20.61
N GLU A 146 -8.03 3.92 20.21
CA GLU A 146 -8.16 2.47 20.17
C GLU A 146 -7.73 1.99 18.77
N THR A 147 -6.47 1.62 18.63
CA THR A 147 -5.85 1.28 17.34
C THR A 147 -6.50 0.08 16.65
N ASP A 148 -7.08 -0.83 17.43
CA ASP A 148 -7.84 -1.99 16.97
C ASP A 148 -9.18 -1.62 16.33
N LYS A 149 -9.70 -0.41 16.58
CA LYS A 149 -10.90 0.13 15.91
C LYS A 149 -10.62 0.77 14.55
N ILE A 150 -9.35 0.87 14.15
CA ILE A 150 -8.97 1.47 12.87
C ILE A 150 -9.01 0.41 11.77
N ASP A 151 -10.08 0.41 11.00
CA ASP A 151 -10.18 -0.31 9.74
C ASP A 151 -9.61 0.53 8.59
N LEU A 152 -8.51 0.05 8.01
CA LEU A 152 -7.86 0.65 6.85
C LEU A 152 -8.34 0.05 5.53
N SER A 153 -9.26 -0.92 5.56
CA SER A 153 -9.74 -1.63 4.37
C SER A 153 -10.54 -0.71 3.44
N VAL A 154 -11.14 0.37 3.96
CA VAL A 154 -11.75 1.40 3.10
C VAL A 154 -10.73 2.09 2.22
N ALA A 155 -9.52 2.34 2.73
CA ALA A 155 -8.47 2.99 1.95
C ALA A 155 -8.18 2.19 0.67
N ALA A 156 -8.25 0.86 0.76
CA ALA A 156 -8.13 -0.08 -0.35
C ALA A 156 -9.01 0.32 -1.54
N SER A 157 -10.27 0.65 -1.28
CA SER A 157 -11.24 0.98 -2.33
C SER A 157 -10.85 2.21 -3.16
N PHE A 158 -10.06 3.13 -2.60
CA PHE A 158 -9.57 4.33 -3.27
C PHE A 158 -8.23 4.12 -3.99
N PHE A 159 -7.53 3.00 -3.80
CA PHE A 159 -6.20 2.81 -4.37
C PHE A 159 -6.23 2.50 -5.87
N LYS A 160 -5.52 3.35 -6.64
CA LYS A 160 -5.40 3.26 -8.10
C LYS A 160 -3.98 3.48 -8.60
N SER A 161 -3.22 4.36 -7.96
CA SER A 161 -1.87 4.78 -8.37
C SER A 161 -0.97 4.88 -7.14
N ARG A 162 -0.45 6.07 -6.77
CA ARG A 162 0.33 6.26 -5.55
C ARG A 162 -0.60 6.25 -4.33
N CYS A 163 -0.30 5.38 -3.39
CA CYS A 163 -1.13 5.11 -2.21
C CYS A 163 -0.27 5.29 -0.97
N ILE A 164 -0.74 6.10 -0.01
CA ILE A 164 -0.03 6.38 1.24
C ILE A 164 -1.02 6.23 2.38
N VAL A 165 -0.68 5.44 3.39
CA VAL A 165 -1.59 5.09 4.49
C VAL A 165 -0.93 5.36 5.83
N TYR A 166 -1.60 6.14 6.66
CA TYR A 166 -1.19 6.47 8.02
C TYR A 166 -2.22 6.01 9.04
N ARG A 167 -1.74 5.39 10.12
CA ARG A 167 -2.50 5.07 11.33
C ARG A 167 -1.90 5.88 12.47
N ASN A 168 -2.66 6.80 13.06
CA ASN A 168 -2.18 7.62 14.17
C ASN A 168 -0.83 8.33 13.90
N TYR A 169 -0.67 8.88 12.69
CA TYR A 169 0.58 9.48 12.19
C TYR A 169 1.74 8.54 11.89
N GLU A 170 1.61 7.25 12.18
CA GLU A 170 2.61 6.27 11.80
C GLU A 170 2.35 5.84 10.35
N LEU A 171 3.39 5.93 9.52
CA LEU A 171 3.34 5.44 8.14
C LEU A 171 3.18 3.92 8.18
N CYS A 172 2.02 3.42 7.76
CA CYS A 172 1.80 1.99 7.61
C CYS A 172 2.40 1.51 6.29
N ASP A 173 2.22 2.27 5.21
CA ASP A 173 2.75 1.93 3.89
C ASP A 173 2.71 3.11 2.93
N MET A 174 3.59 3.06 1.92
CA MET A 174 3.62 3.96 0.78
C MET A 174 4.05 3.18 -0.46
N THR A 175 3.13 3.01 -1.43
CA THR A 175 3.37 2.21 -2.63
C THR A 175 2.72 2.82 -3.86
N ASP A 176 3.37 2.74 -5.02
CA ASP A 176 2.79 3.07 -6.32
C ASP A 176 2.34 1.80 -7.04
N ILE A 177 1.03 1.63 -7.19
CA ILE A 177 0.41 0.47 -7.88
C ILE A 177 -0.02 0.79 -9.31
N SER A 178 0.34 1.96 -9.86
CA SER A 178 0.03 2.32 -11.26
C SER A 178 0.85 1.53 -12.27
N LYS A 179 2.02 1.02 -11.86
CA LYS A 179 2.96 0.28 -12.69
C LYS A 179 2.95 -1.21 -12.35
N GLU A 180 3.30 -2.02 -13.34
CA GLU A 180 3.57 -3.44 -13.13
C GLU A 180 4.88 -3.62 -12.33
N PHE A 181 4.89 -4.58 -11.42
CA PHE A 181 6.07 -4.84 -10.59
C PHE A 181 7.18 -5.48 -11.43
N GLU A 182 8.41 -4.99 -11.28
CA GLU A 182 9.56 -5.44 -12.08
C GLU A 182 10.22 -6.68 -11.48
N TYR A 183 9.54 -7.82 -11.61
CA TYR A 183 10.00 -9.11 -11.09
C TYR A 183 11.44 -9.46 -11.51
N ASP A 184 11.87 -9.10 -12.71
CA ASP A 184 13.21 -9.43 -13.24
C ASP A 184 14.37 -8.75 -12.51
N LYS A 185 14.11 -7.72 -11.72
CA LYS A 185 15.13 -7.07 -10.88
C LYS A 185 15.41 -7.84 -9.59
N ILE A 186 14.52 -8.74 -9.17
CA ILE A 186 14.69 -9.55 -7.95
C ILE A 186 15.50 -10.82 -8.23
N ASN A 187 16.53 -11.03 -7.43
CA ASN A 187 17.40 -12.21 -7.44
C ASN A 187 17.77 -12.62 -6.01
N GLY A 188 18.48 -13.74 -5.88
CA GLY A 188 18.83 -14.28 -4.57
C GLY A 188 19.75 -13.40 -3.70
N ASP A 189 20.41 -12.36 -4.24
CA ASP A 189 21.25 -11.44 -3.44
C ASP A 189 20.45 -10.26 -2.88
N ASN A 190 19.42 -9.78 -3.58
CA ASN A 190 18.64 -8.60 -3.18
C ASN A 190 17.23 -8.92 -2.69
N PHE A 191 16.80 -10.19 -2.70
CA PHE A 191 15.44 -10.58 -2.30
C PHE A 191 15.03 -9.98 -0.95
N ALA A 192 15.87 -10.07 0.08
CA ALA A 192 15.56 -9.54 1.41
C ALA A 192 15.30 -8.02 1.41
N ALA A 193 15.95 -7.25 0.53
CA ALA A 193 15.78 -5.81 0.44
C ALA A 193 14.54 -5.40 -0.38
N GLU A 194 14.18 -6.20 -1.38
CA GLU A 194 13.04 -5.94 -2.28
C GLU A 194 11.73 -6.56 -1.78
N LYS A 195 11.81 -7.48 -0.81
CA LYS A 195 10.68 -8.25 -0.29
C LYS A 195 9.54 -7.37 0.18
N ASP A 196 9.82 -6.34 0.98
CA ASP A 196 8.79 -5.49 1.56
C ASP A 196 8.04 -4.70 0.48
N GLN A 197 8.74 -4.23 -0.55
CA GLN A 197 8.10 -3.55 -1.69
C GLN A 197 7.18 -4.49 -2.48
N LEU A 198 7.60 -5.74 -2.68
CA LEU A 198 6.77 -6.76 -3.33
C LEU A 198 5.53 -7.08 -2.49
N ILE A 199 5.69 -7.19 -1.16
CA ILE A 199 4.60 -7.42 -0.22
C ILE A 199 3.56 -6.31 -0.33
N SER A 200 4.00 -5.05 -0.22
CA SER A 200 3.11 -3.90 -0.32
C SER A 200 2.42 -3.84 -1.68
N TYR A 201 3.17 -4.05 -2.77
CA TYR A 201 2.60 -4.09 -4.11
C TYR A 201 1.44 -5.10 -4.24
N ILE A 202 1.68 -6.36 -3.85
CA ILE A 202 0.67 -7.42 -3.93
C ILE A 202 -0.52 -7.10 -3.02
N LYS A 203 -0.26 -6.65 -1.79
CA LYS A 203 -1.29 -6.25 -0.84
C LYS A 203 -2.22 -5.19 -1.47
N TYR A 204 -1.68 -4.05 -1.90
CA TYR A 204 -2.50 -2.94 -2.36
C TYR A 204 -3.13 -3.14 -3.73
N LYS A 205 -2.46 -3.85 -4.64
CA LYS A 205 -3.02 -4.12 -5.96
C LYS A 205 -4.18 -5.12 -5.88
N PHE A 206 -4.19 -6.04 -4.91
CA PHE A 206 -5.13 -7.16 -4.85
C PHE A 206 -5.99 -7.28 -3.58
N ILE A 207 -5.92 -6.32 -2.67
CA ILE A 207 -6.82 -6.19 -1.49
C ILE A 207 -8.28 -6.06 -1.90
N ASN A 208 -8.57 -5.46 -3.07
CA ASN A 208 -9.92 -5.33 -3.60
C ASN A 208 -10.34 -6.55 -4.44
N LYS A 209 -11.48 -7.16 -4.08
CA LYS A 209 -12.05 -8.37 -4.70
C LYS A 209 -12.19 -8.31 -6.24
N PHE A 210 -12.37 -7.12 -6.81
CA PHE A 210 -12.73 -6.93 -8.22
C PHE A 210 -11.60 -7.08 -9.25
N LYS A 211 -10.32 -7.15 -8.84
CA LYS A 211 -9.21 -7.38 -9.78
C LYS A 211 -8.90 -8.88 -10.01
N ARG A 212 -9.68 -9.79 -9.44
CA ARG A 212 -9.43 -11.24 -9.49
C ARG A 212 -10.12 -11.92 -10.68
N GLY A 213 -9.66 -11.54 -11.87
CA GLY A 213 -9.86 -12.28 -13.11
C GLY A 213 -8.52 -12.77 -13.67
N VAL A 214 -8.31 -12.62 -14.97
CA VAL A 214 -7.05 -12.94 -15.66
C VAL A 214 -5.83 -12.28 -15.00
N VAL A 215 -5.99 -11.09 -14.42
CA VAL A 215 -4.91 -10.30 -13.78
C VAL A 215 -4.31 -11.02 -12.57
N ALA A 216 -5.13 -11.53 -11.64
CA ALA A 216 -4.62 -12.28 -10.49
C ALA A 216 -3.99 -13.63 -10.89
N GLY A 217 -4.49 -14.25 -11.96
CA GLY A 217 -3.87 -15.45 -12.54
C GLY A 217 -2.46 -15.17 -13.09
N GLN A 218 -2.30 -14.07 -13.83
CA GLN A 218 -1.00 -13.65 -14.34
C GLN A 218 -0.03 -13.29 -13.20
N GLU A 219 -0.50 -12.57 -12.18
CA GLU A 219 0.31 -12.22 -11.02
C GLU A 219 0.77 -13.46 -10.25
N THR A 220 -0.12 -14.44 -10.08
CA THR A 220 0.22 -15.72 -9.46
C THR A 220 1.30 -16.47 -10.24
N GLU A 221 1.25 -16.43 -11.57
CA GLU A 221 2.26 -17.06 -12.42
C GLU A 221 3.61 -16.32 -12.35
N ASN A 222 3.59 -14.98 -12.29
CA ASN A 222 4.79 -14.18 -12.06
C ASN A 222 5.47 -14.55 -10.73
N LEU A 223 4.69 -14.69 -9.65
CA LEU A 223 5.20 -15.10 -8.35
C LEU A 223 5.76 -16.54 -8.36
N LYS A 224 5.11 -17.49 -9.03
CA LYS A 224 5.65 -18.85 -9.19
C LYS A 224 6.98 -18.86 -9.95
N ASN A 225 7.06 -18.11 -11.05
CA ASN A 225 8.30 -17.97 -11.82
C ASN A 225 9.41 -17.33 -10.99
N LEU A 226 9.10 -16.30 -10.20
CA LEU A 226 10.04 -15.70 -9.25
C LEU A 226 10.54 -16.73 -8.24
N ARG A 227 9.64 -17.48 -7.61
CA ARG A 227 9.96 -18.52 -6.63
C ARG A 227 10.89 -19.57 -7.21
N ASP A 228 10.55 -20.13 -8.37
CA ASP A 228 11.32 -21.18 -9.02
C ASP A 228 12.72 -20.67 -9.42
N ARG A 229 12.81 -19.41 -9.88
CA ARG A 229 14.07 -18.74 -10.18
C ARG A 229 14.93 -18.54 -8.93
N LEU A 230 14.37 -17.98 -7.85
CA LEU A 230 15.08 -17.78 -6.58
C LEU A 230 15.57 -19.11 -6.00
N ALA A 231 14.72 -20.15 -6.02
CA ALA A 231 15.09 -21.48 -5.57
C ALA A 231 16.29 -22.03 -6.34
N LYS A 232 16.32 -21.85 -7.67
CA LYS A 232 17.44 -22.25 -8.53
C LYS A 232 18.71 -21.44 -8.23
N GLU A 233 18.61 -20.11 -8.15
CA GLU A 233 19.75 -19.22 -7.88
C GLU A 233 20.38 -19.49 -6.51
N LEU A 234 19.58 -19.60 -5.46
CA LEU A 234 20.06 -19.89 -4.10
C LEU A 234 20.62 -21.31 -4.00
N SER A 235 20.05 -22.26 -4.73
CA SER A 235 20.60 -23.63 -4.79
C SER A 235 21.96 -23.67 -5.50
N LEU A 236 22.21 -22.78 -6.47
CA LEU A 236 23.54 -22.61 -7.09
C LEU A 236 24.56 -21.97 -6.14
N LYS A 237 24.10 -21.15 -5.18
CA LYS A 237 24.93 -20.53 -4.13
C LYS A 237 25.22 -21.46 -2.96
N THR A 238 24.51 -22.58 -2.85
CA THR A 238 24.71 -23.54 -1.77
C THR A 238 26.16 -24.04 -1.80
N PRO A 239 26.94 -23.88 -0.70
CA PRO A 239 28.34 -24.23 -0.70
C PRO A 239 28.49 -25.74 -0.98
N LYS A 240 29.42 -26.07 -1.88
CA LYS A 240 29.69 -27.47 -2.21
C LYS A 240 30.58 -28.11 -1.16
N CYS A 241 30.17 -29.27 -0.69
CA CYS A 241 30.99 -30.07 0.21
C CYS A 241 31.99 -30.91 -0.62
N PRO A 242 33.32 -30.72 -0.46
CA PRO A 242 34.31 -31.45 -1.24
C PRO A 242 34.29 -32.96 -0.97
N PHE A 243 33.70 -33.39 0.15
CA PHE A 243 33.48 -34.80 0.46
C PHE A 243 32.42 -35.45 -0.46
N PHE A 244 31.53 -34.67 -1.08
CA PHE A 244 30.42 -35.17 -1.90
C PHE A 244 30.41 -34.61 -3.33
N ASP A 245 31.33 -33.71 -3.68
CA ASP A 245 31.44 -33.17 -5.04
C ASP A 245 32.12 -34.18 -5.98
N SER A 246 31.29 -34.95 -6.69
CA SER A 246 31.72 -35.93 -7.69
C SER A 246 32.27 -35.30 -8.98
N ASN A 247 32.02 -34.01 -9.20
CA ASN A 247 32.49 -33.29 -10.39
C ASN A 247 33.91 -32.73 -10.22
N LEU A 248 34.48 -32.82 -9.01
CA LEU A 248 35.81 -32.32 -8.71
C LEU A 248 36.89 -33.37 -9.06
N GLU A 249 37.90 -32.97 -9.81
CA GLU A 249 39.05 -33.80 -10.16
C GLU A 249 39.70 -34.41 -8.89
N PRO A 250 40.05 -35.72 -8.85
CA PRO A 250 40.48 -36.40 -7.63
C PRO A 250 41.62 -35.71 -6.86
N LYS A 251 42.61 -35.14 -7.56
CA LYS A 251 43.72 -34.40 -6.95
C LYS A 251 43.26 -33.11 -6.28
N LYS A 252 42.40 -32.33 -6.95
CA LYS A 252 41.82 -31.09 -6.43
C LYS A 252 40.89 -31.37 -5.25
N ARG A 253 40.12 -32.46 -5.31
CA ARG A 253 39.22 -32.88 -4.23
C ARG A 253 39.98 -33.20 -2.95
N ARG A 254 41.08 -33.96 -3.06
CA ARG A 254 41.94 -34.29 -1.92
C ARG A 254 42.53 -33.04 -1.26
N LEU A 255 42.97 -32.06 -2.06
CA LEU A 255 43.47 -30.78 -1.54
C LEU A 255 42.37 -29.98 -0.83
N ALA A 256 41.19 -29.89 -1.42
CA ALA A 256 40.04 -29.19 -0.83
C ALA A 256 39.57 -29.83 0.50
N MET A 257 39.62 -31.16 0.61
CA MET A 257 39.32 -31.88 1.87
C MET A 257 40.34 -31.56 2.98
N LEU A 258 41.63 -31.42 2.65
CA LEU A 258 42.68 -31.10 3.62
C LEU A 258 42.54 -29.69 4.20
N THR A 259 42.04 -28.75 3.42
CA THR A 259 41.81 -27.35 3.84
C THR A 259 40.35 -27.07 4.22
N PHE A 260 39.51 -28.11 4.32
CA PHE A 260 38.09 -27.95 4.62
C PHE A 260 37.90 -27.48 6.06
N ASN A 261 37.08 -26.44 6.23
CA ASN A 261 36.69 -25.93 7.54
C ASN A 261 35.19 -26.22 7.74
N PRO A 262 34.83 -27.21 8.59
CA PRO A 262 33.44 -27.58 8.84
C PRO A 262 32.59 -26.42 9.39
N ASP A 263 33.14 -25.62 10.30
CA ASP A 263 32.41 -24.51 10.93
C ASP A 263 32.07 -23.42 9.91
N ARG A 264 33.03 -23.08 9.04
CA ARG A 264 32.81 -22.11 7.96
C ARG A 264 31.81 -22.65 6.94
N PHE A 265 31.91 -23.93 6.59
CA PHE A 265 30.96 -24.58 5.68
C PHE A 265 29.55 -24.57 6.26
N ALA A 266 29.39 -24.98 7.52
CA ALA A 266 28.10 -25.00 8.21
C ALA A 266 27.47 -23.61 8.26
N LYS A 267 28.23 -22.56 8.60
CA LYS A 267 27.75 -21.17 8.60
C LYS A 267 27.27 -20.70 7.22
N LEU A 268 28.05 -20.95 6.17
CA LEU A 268 27.67 -20.58 4.81
C LEU A 268 26.46 -21.38 4.32
N PHE A 269 26.38 -22.66 4.68
CA PHE A 269 25.27 -23.53 4.32
C PHE A 269 23.98 -23.06 4.99
N LEU A 270 24.03 -22.80 6.30
CA LEU A 270 22.90 -22.27 7.07
C LEU A 270 22.40 -20.94 6.50
N ALA A 271 23.30 -19.99 6.23
CA ALA A 271 22.89 -18.70 5.66
C ALA A 271 22.16 -18.84 4.31
N VAL A 272 22.64 -19.71 3.41
CA VAL A 272 21.96 -19.94 2.12
C VAL A 272 20.64 -20.70 2.31
N TYR A 273 20.59 -21.62 3.28
CA TYR A 273 19.38 -22.35 3.62
C TYR A 273 18.29 -21.41 4.16
N GLU A 274 18.63 -20.52 5.09
CA GLU A 274 17.73 -19.49 5.66
C GLU A 274 17.20 -18.56 4.57
N MET A 275 18.07 -18.06 3.68
CA MET A 275 17.64 -17.24 2.53
C MET A 275 16.64 -17.97 1.62
N LYS A 276 16.86 -19.27 1.41
CA LYS A 276 15.97 -20.09 0.58
C LYS A 276 14.62 -20.31 1.26
N GLU A 277 14.62 -20.57 2.55
CA GLU A 277 13.41 -20.73 3.35
C GLU A 277 12.60 -19.43 3.41
N ASP A 278 13.24 -18.28 3.67
CA ASP A 278 12.58 -16.97 3.66
C ASP A 278 11.95 -16.67 2.29
N ALA A 279 12.68 -16.91 1.20
CA ALA A 279 12.16 -16.69 -0.15
C ALA A 279 10.96 -17.60 -0.48
N GLU A 280 11.06 -18.89 -0.18
CA GLU A 280 9.97 -19.85 -0.43
C GLU A 280 8.73 -19.51 0.40
N ASN A 281 8.91 -19.23 1.70
CA ASN A 281 7.84 -18.89 2.61
C ASN A 281 7.18 -17.58 2.21
N SER A 282 7.97 -16.54 1.94
CA SER A 282 7.48 -15.21 1.61
C SER A 282 6.66 -15.21 0.31
N VAL A 283 7.23 -15.75 -0.77
CA VAL A 283 6.53 -15.83 -2.07
C VAL A 283 5.34 -16.80 -1.99
N GLY A 284 5.47 -17.90 -1.25
CA GLY A 284 4.37 -18.83 -1.01
C GLY A 284 3.20 -18.22 -0.23
N THR A 285 3.46 -17.30 0.69
CA THR A 285 2.43 -16.54 1.41
C THR A 285 1.73 -15.54 0.49
N LEU A 286 2.47 -14.84 -0.38
CA LEU A 286 1.87 -13.93 -1.38
C LEU A 286 0.96 -14.68 -2.36
N ILE A 287 1.38 -15.84 -2.86
CA ILE A 287 0.55 -16.69 -3.72
C ILE A 287 -0.72 -17.12 -2.97
N ARG A 288 -0.60 -17.54 -1.71
CA ARG A 288 -1.75 -17.93 -0.88
C ARG A 288 -2.71 -16.76 -0.67
N TYR A 289 -2.19 -15.56 -0.43
CA TYR A 289 -3.00 -14.33 -0.30
C TYR A 289 -3.80 -14.01 -1.55
N LEU A 290 -3.24 -14.24 -2.74
CA LEU A 290 -3.95 -14.08 -4.01
C LEU A 290 -5.04 -15.14 -4.26
N ILE A 291 -4.87 -16.34 -3.70
CA ILE A 291 -5.79 -17.47 -3.86
C ILE A 291 -6.92 -17.45 -2.80
N ASP A 292 -6.62 -17.07 -1.56
CA ASP A 292 -7.56 -17.04 -0.44
C ASP A 292 -8.47 -15.79 -0.52
N TYR A 293 -9.77 -16.02 -0.71
CA TYR A 293 -10.78 -14.98 -0.94
C TYR A 293 -11.20 -14.25 0.34
N GLU A 294 -11.26 -14.95 1.47
CA GLU A 294 -11.75 -14.38 2.73
C GLU A 294 -10.67 -13.54 3.42
N LYS A 295 -9.40 -13.95 3.30
CA LYS A 295 -8.29 -13.22 3.92
C LYS A 295 -7.92 -11.96 3.17
N SER A 296 -8.12 -11.85 1.86
CA SER A 296 -7.58 -10.71 1.12
C SER A 296 -8.25 -9.37 1.41
N TYR A 297 -9.43 -9.38 2.03
CA TYR A 297 -10.27 -8.19 2.17
C TYR A 297 -9.90 -7.29 3.36
N SER A 298 -9.14 -7.81 4.33
CA SER A 298 -8.68 -7.00 5.47
C SER A 298 -7.29 -6.44 5.19
N PHE A 299 -7.12 -5.14 5.45
CA PHE A 299 -5.82 -4.48 5.39
C PHE A 299 -4.75 -5.19 6.23
N ASP A 300 -5.11 -5.76 7.38
CA ASP A 300 -4.17 -6.41 8.29
C ASP A 300 -4.05 -7.94 8.07
N ALA A 301 -4.61 -8.49 6.99
CA ALA A 301 -4.64 -9.94 6.77
C ALA A 301 -3.37 -10.52 6.17
N LEU A 302 -2.62 -9.75 5.39
CA LEU A 302 -1.31 -10.17 4.91
C LEU A 302 -0.28 -9.93 6.03
N LYS A 303 -0.12 -10.93 6.90
CA LYS A 303 0.89 -10.95 7.94
C LYS A 303 2.02 -11.89 7.54
N PHE A 304 3.24 -11.41 7.67
CA PHE A 304 4.42 -12.24 7.70
C PHE A 304 4.79 -12.41 9.17
N ASP A 305 5.17 -13.62 9.57
CA ASP A 305 5.75 -13.82 10.90
C ASP A 305 7.05 -13.00 10.91
N THR A 306 7.00 -11.82 11.52
CA THR A 306 8.20 -11.13 11.97
C THR A 306 8.63 -11.90 13.19
N ASP A 307 9.81 -12.53 13.16
CA ASP A 307 10.42 -13.07 14.36
C ASP A 307 10.36 -11.99 15.44
N ASP A 308 9.59 -12.25 16.50
CA ASP A 308 9.59 -11.45 17.72
C ASP A 308 11.01 -11.56 18.31
N ASP A 309 11.79 -10.49 18.19
CA ASP A 309 13.01 -10.27 19.01
C ASP A 309 12.61 -9.89 20.46
#